data_AF-A0A8S9ZNN5-F1
#
_entry.id   AF-A0A8S9ZNN5-F1
#
_cell.length_a   1.000
_cell.length_b   1.000
_cell.length_c   1.000
_cell.angle_alpha   90.00
_cell.angle_beta   90.00
_cell.angle_gamma   90.00
#
_symmetry.space_group_name_H-M   'P 1'
#
loop_
_entity.id
_entity.type
_entity.pdbx_description
1 polymer ?
#
loop_
_entity_poly.entity_id
_entity_poly.type
_entity_poly.pdbx_seq_one_letter_code
_entity_poly.pdbx_strand_id
1 'polypeptide(L)'
;MFIITTSPFSFLQRKGNECIQPIGMESGKIRDEQLIASSSFDPLSTGPIHSRLNTESGSGAWCPSSQINSTSHEWIQVELTNENFIVGVRTQGRWDKGRGLEFSSAYMIEYWRPSLGRWARYKDSNGNEIILANSNTQTAVLRLLDGGIIAKLVRLIPVSETIRTVCLRFELYGCLYKEPLISYSAPSGAKVDSLDLRDISYDGWSITSSIESSEDLNQFSDFNLLRGGLGKLFDGKKGNDNFEELPNNWIGWHKSQKLGQYIPLEFIFNKRQNLSAILLYTCNLRKKGARIFSSVRLHFSPLGGEFSSRIIEKNIPEDIYYENSRWVRIPIPNRIASRIRLELFFDSNSDWLLLSEARFEIENKFYSNLLNKESSLLFYEDNNYDDNDIDISEENNINLIPLIENCYLLIIIIICILFLLLITLFICLRSIIFSTRRRNKQKQLINTSSSINCYNTNNRLSSSTINNIIILII
;
A
#
# COMPACT_ATOMS: atom_id res chain seq x y z
N MET A 1 13.71 24.65 -35.81
CA MET A 1 13.39 24.99 -34.41
C MET A 1 12.68 23.79 -33.81
N PHE A 2 13.34 23.01 -32.95
CA PHE A 2 12.74 21.77 -32.43
C PHE A 2 11.84 22.05 -31.23
N ILE A 3 10.55 21.78 -31.38
CA ILE A 3 9.61 21.80 -30.25
C ILE A 3 9.90 20.54 -29.41
N ILE A 4 10.52 20.75 -28.24
CA ILE A 4 10.66 19.69 -27.24
C ILE A 4 9.27 19.49 -26.62
N THR A 5 8.50 18.56 -27.18
CA THR A 5 7.23 18.13 -26.59
C THR A 5 7.50 17.60 -25.20
N THR A 6 7.01 18.29 -24.17
CA THR A 6 7.22 17.88 -22.78
C THR A 6 6.61 16.50 -22.55
N SER A 7 7.44 15.57 -22.09
CA SER A 7 7.02 14.27 -21.56
C SER A 7 6.13 14.49 -20.31
N PRO A 8 5.54 13.44 -19.67
CA PRO A 8 4.80 13.63 -18.41
C PRO A 8 5.72 14.06 -17.26
N PHE A 9 6.06 15.35 -17.24
CA PHE A 9 6.88 15.99 -16.22
C PHE A 9 6.22 15.85 -14.84
N SER A 10 6.97 15.22 -13.94
CA SER A 10 6.90 15.38 -12.48
C SER A 10 5.58 15.02 -11.77
N PHE A 11 5.10 13.77 -11.87
CA PHE A 11 3.94 13.34 -11.04
C PHE A 11 4.19 13.50 -9.53
N LEU A 12 5.29 12.96 -8.98
CA LEU A 12 5.70 13.22 -7.58
C LEU A 12 6.10 14.68 -7.32
N GLN A 13 6.79 15.34 -8.26
CA GLN A 13 7.44 16.64 -7.98
C GLN A 13 6.58 17.90 -8.28
N ARG A 14 5.49 17.83 -9.07
CA ARG A 14 4.43 18.87 -9.10
C ARG A 14 3.49 18.74 -7.89
N LYS A 15 3.35 17.54 -7.34
CA LYS A 15 2.42 17.20 -6.26
C LYS A 15 2.76 17.77 -4.88
N GLY A 16 3.88 18.49 -4.71
CA GLY A 16 4.29 19.09 -3.43
C GLY A 16 3.17 19.86 -2.71
N ASN A 17 2.42 20.71 -3.43
CA ASN A 17 1.28 21.43 -2.86
C ASN A 17 -0.07 20.71 -3.09
N GLU A 18 -0.19 19.91 -4.15
CA GLU A 18 -1.43 19.19 -4.48
C GLU A 18 -1.64 17.86 -3.71
N CYS A 19 -0.68 17.42 -2.90
CA CYS A 19 -0.79 16.23 -2.05
C CYS A 19 -0.73 16.56 -0.55
N ILE A 20 -0.27 17.76 -0.15
CA ILE A 20 -0.45 18.26 1.22
C ILE A 20 -1.88 18.80 1.35
N GLN A 21 -2.86 17.88 1.35
CA GLN A 21 -4.29 18.18 1.40
C GLN A 21 -4.97 17.29 2.45
N PRO A 22 -5.93 17.82 3.24
CA PRO A 22 -6.63 17.04 4.27
C PRO A 22 -7.49 15.95 3.63
N ILE A 23 -7.31 14.69 4.02
CA ILE A 23 -7.94 13.58 3.28
C ILE A 23 -9.35 13.24 3.74
N GLY A 24 -9.74 13.53 5.00
CA GLY A 24 -11.15 13.43 5.39
C GLY A 24 -11.53 13.37 6.88
N MET A 25 -10.65 13.62 7.84
CA MET A 25 -10.99 13.58 9.27
C MET A 25 -11.91 14.75 9.68
N GLU A 26 -11.50 15.98 9.37
CA GLU A 26 -12.24 17.21 9.73
C GLU A 26 -13.51 17.37 8.89
N SER A 27 -13.45 16.98 7.61
CA SER A 27 -14.56 17.11 6.65
C SER A 27 -15.56 15.94 6.64
N GLY A 28 -15.41 14.95 7.53
CA GLY A 28 -16.32 13.79 7.61
C GLY A 28 -16.22 12.79 6.45
N LYS A 29 -15.35 13.03 5.47
CA LYS A 29 -15.14 12.17 4.29
C LYS A 29 -14.54 10.80 4.63
N ILE A 30 -13.73 10.73 5.69
CA ILE A 30 -13.48 9.49 6.43
C ILE A 30 -14.67 9.31 7.37
N ARG A 31 -15.46 8.24 7.20
CA ARG A 31 -16.66 8.00 8.02
C ARG A 31 -16.31 7.38 9.38
N ASP A 32 -17.27 7.37 10.30
CA ASP A 32 -17.05 6.88 11.67
C ASP A 32 -16.71 5.39 11.72
N GLU A 33 -17.26 4.56 10.83
CA GLU A 33 -16.89 3.12 10.74
C GLU A 33 -15.43 2.90 10.31
N GLN A 34 -14.74 3.93 9.83
CA GLN A 34 -13.33 3.88 9.41
C GLN A 34 -12.36 4.30 10.54
N LEU A 35 -12.88 4.59 11.74
CA LEU A 35 -12.11 5.04 12.90
C LEU A 35 -12.17 4.00 14.03
N ILE A 36 -11.02 3.40 14.34
CA ILE A 36 -10.90 2.30 15.31
C ILE A 36 -9.77 2.62 16.29
N ALA A 37 -9.91 2.30 17.57
CA ALA A 37 -8.84 2.47 18.56
C ALA A 37 -8.51 1.15 19.28
N SER A 38 -7.32 1.07 19.88
CA SER A 38 -6.94 0.01 20.82
C SER A 38 -7.84 -0.01 22.06
N SER A 39 -8.17 1.19 22.56
CA SER A 39 -8.98 1.42 23.74
C SER A 39 -9.62 2.80 23.71
N SER A 40 -10.50 3.10 24.68
CA SER A 40 -11.01 4.44 24.94
C SER A 40 -11.35 4.57 26.43
N PHE A 41 -11.05 5.71 27.05
CA PHE A 41 -11.34 5.97 28.46
C PHE A 41 -12.85 5.91 28.76
N ASP A 42 -13.65 6.54 27.92
CA ASP A 42 -15.08 6.28 27.77
C ASP A 42 -15.39 6.06 26.28
N PRO A 43 -15.87 4.87 25.87
CA PRO A 43 -16.25 4.61 24.48
C PRO A 43 -17.31 5.57 23.91
N LEU A 44 -18.16 6.19 24.74
CA LEU A 44 -19.25 7.06 24.30
C LEU A 44 -18.88 8.54 24.19
N SER A 45 -17.80 9.00 24.83
CA SER A 45 -17.40 10.42 24.80
C SER A 45 -15.90 10.67 24.56
N THR A 46 -15.04 9.65 24.69
CA THR A 46 -13.63 9.68 24.25
C THR A 46 -13.30 8.56 23.27
N GLY A 47 -14.31 7.99 22.63
CA GLY A 47 -14.20 7.01 21.54
C GLY A 47 -13.51 7.54 20.28
N PRO A 48 -13.16 6.66 19.32
CA PRO A 48 -12.37 7.01 18.14
C PRO A 48 -13.01 8.08 17.25
N ILE A 49 -14.34 8.16 17.19
CA ILE A 49 -15.07 9.17 16.40
C ILE A 49 -14.80 10.62 16.84
N HIS A 50 -14.35 10.81 18.09
CA HIS A 50 -14.01 12.13 18.64
C HIS A 50 -12.56 12.55 18.30
N SER A 51 -11.81 11.76 17.54
CA SER A 51 -10.43 12.07 17.13
C SER A 51 -10.35 13.04 15.94
N ARG A 52 -11.44 13.66 15.49
CA ARG A 52 -11.46 14.54 14.31
C ARG A 52 -10.93 15.94 14.64
N LEU A 53 -9.96 16.44 13.86
CA LEU A 53 -9.36 17.77 14.03
C LEU A 53 -10.43 18.87 14.13
N ASN A 54 -10.18 19.88 14.97
CA ASN A 54 -11.05 21.05 15.22
C ASN A 54 -12.49 20.76 15.71
N THR A 55 -12.89 19.49 15.86
CA THR A 55 -14.19 19.14 16.48
C THR A 55 -14.09 19.06 18.00
N GLU A 56 -15.13 19.46 18.73
CA GLU A 56 -15.24 19.27 20.19
C GLU A 56 -16.46 18.38 20.51
N SER A 57 -16.52 17.21 19.86
CA SER A 57 -17.61 16.23 20.07
C SER A 57 -17.32 15.34 21.28
N GLY A 58 -18.37 14.82 21.92
CA GLY A 58 -18.25 14.02 23.15
C GLY A 58 -17.62 14.83 24.29
N SER A 59 -16.54 14.30 24.87
CA SER A 59 -15.68 14.95 25.86
C SER A 59 -14.48 15.69 25.21
N GLY A 60 -14.48 15.83 23.88
CA GLY A 60 -13.64 16.78 23.13
C GLY A 60 -12.41 16.21 22.41
N ALA A 61 -12.14 14.90 22.49
CA ALA A 61 -11.06 14.20 21.78
C ALA A 61 -11.21 12.67 21.93
N TRP A 62 -10.47 11.88 21.13
CA TRP A 62 -10.16 10.50 21.54
C TRP A 62 -9.13 10.50 22.66
N CYS A 63 -9.30 9.61 23.64
CA CYS A 63 -8.37 9.36 24.73
C CYS A 63 -8.33 7.85 25.01
N PRO A 64 -7.16 7.18 25.02
CA PRO A 64 -7.06 5.76 25.40
C PRO A 64 -7.43 5.53 26.88
N SER A 65 -7.77 4.31 27.26
CA SER A 65 -8.12 3.98 28.65
C SER A 65 -6.92 4.01 29.60
N SER A 66 -5.73 3.70 29.08
CA SER A 66 -4.50 3.59 29.84
C SER A 66 -3.72 4.91 29.81
N GLN A 67 -3.03 5.25 30.90
CA GLN A 67 -2.05 6.33 30.88
C GLN A 67 -0.83 5.93 30.03
N ILE A 68 -0.30 6.88 29.26
CA ILE A 68 0.77 6.65 28.28
C ILE A 68 2.13 6.94 28.89
N ASN A 69 3.09 6.07 28.57
CA ASN A 69 4.51 6.20 28.84
C ASN A 69 5.33 5.78 27.60
N SER A 70 6.65 5.60 27.73
CA SER A 70 7.55 5.27 26.63
C SER A 70 7.46 3.83 26.11
N THR A 71 6.77 2.93 26.82
CA THR A 71 6.56 1.52 26.43
C THR A 71 5.10 1.18 26.13
N SER A 72 4.20 2.17 26.18
CA SER A 72 2.78 2.02 25.89
C SER A 72 2.51 1.79 24.40
N HIS A 73 1.52 0.95 24.09
CA HIS A 73 1.12 0.63 22.71
C HIS A 73 -0.39 0.80 22.50
N GLU A 74 -0.89 1.97 22.90
CA GLU A 74 -2.24 2.42 22.55
C GLU A 74 -2.21 3.13 21.18
N TRP A 75 -3.28 3.03 20.40
CA TRP A 75 -3.35 3.61 19.06
C TRP A 75 -4.75 4.03 18.64
N ILE A 76 -4.80 5.02 17.76
CA ILE A 76 -5.97 5.40 16.96
C ILE A 76 -5.67 5.10 15.49
N GLN A 77 -6.58 4.41 14.81
CA GLN A 77 -6.42 3.85 13.46
C GLN A 77 -7.45 4.45 12.50
N VAL A 78 -7.00 4.75 11.29
CA VAL A 78 -7.84 5.10 10.14
C VAL A 78 -7.78 3.98 9.11
N GLU A 79 -8.94 3.49 8.67
CA GLU A 79 -9.08 2.52 7.59
C GLU A 79 -9.48 3.21 6.28
N LEU A 80 -8.52 3.46 5.40
CA LEU A 80 -8.76 4.14 4.13
C LEU A 80 -9.35 3.17 3.11
N THR A 81 -10.33 3.61 2.31
CA THR A 81 -10.97 2.78 1.29
C THR A 81 -9.97 2.31 0.21
N ASN A 82 -9.07 3.21 -0.19
CA ASN A 82 -8.02 3.01 -1.18
C ASN A 82 -6.65 3.31 -0.55
N GLU A 83 -5.58 2.86 -1.20
CA GLU A 83 -4.22 3.29 -0.85
C GLU A 83 -4.04 4.79 -1.10
N ASN A 84 -3.48 5.49 -0.13
CA ASN A 84 -3.12 6.90 -0.20
C ASN A 84 -1.63 7.06 0.07
N PHE A 85 -1.03 8.05 -0.59
CA PHE A 85 0.26 8.59 -0.22
C PHE A 85 0.03 9.65 0.86
N ILE A 86 0.43 9.36 2.09
CA ILE A 86 0.31 10.23 3.25
C ILE A 86 1.62 10.98 3.41
N VAL A 87 1.55 12.31 3.34
CA VAL A 87 2.71 13.22 3.38
C VAL A 87 2.75 14.04 4.67
N GLY A 88 1.75 13.93 5.54
CA GLY A 88 1.75 14.61 6.83
C GLY A 88 0.61 14.19 7.75
N VAL A 89 0.75 14.58 9.01
CA VAL A 89 -0.26 14.41 10.06
C VAL A 89 -0.36 15.72 10.82
N ARG A 90 -1.58 16.21 11.05
CA ARG A 90 -1.83 17.40 11.88
C ARG A 90 -2.54 16.98 13.15
N THR A 91 -1.95 17.25 14.32
CA THR A 91 -2.49 16.84 15.63
C THR A 91 -2.89 18.01 16.50
N GLN A 92 -3.82 17.80 17.43
CA GLN A 92 -4.37 18.77 18.37
C GLN A 92 -4.78 18.04 19.66
N GLY A 93 -4.63 18.66 20.84
CA GLY A 93 -5.07 18.05 22.10
C GLY A 93 -6.57 18.17 22.35
N ARG A 94 -7.02 17.84 23.56
CA ARG A 94 -8.40 18.01 24.05
C ARG A 94 -8.55 19.37 24.72
N TRP A 95 -9.22 20.34 24.09
CA TRP A 95 -9.46 21.66 24.68
C TRP A 95 -10.77 21.69 25.49
N ASP A 96 -11.85 21.12 24.95
CA ASP A 96 -13.12 20.90 25.67
C ASP A 96 -13.61 22.18 26.39
N LYS A 97 -13.75 23.26 25.61
CA LYS A 97 -14.14 24.60 26.09
C LYS A 97 -13.26 25.16 27.23
N GLY A 98 -11.99 24.73 27.29
CA GLY A 98 -11.02 25.12 28.32
C GLY A 98 -11.00 24.21 29.56
N ARG A 99 -11.78 23.12 29.57
CA ARG A 99 -11.76 22.10 30.63
C ARG A 99 -10.73 21.00 30.40
N GLY A 100 -10.26 20.86 29.16
CA GLY A 100 -9.29 19.86 28.73
C GLY A 100 -7.85 20.35 28.85
N LEU A 101 -6.99 19.49 29.42
CA LEU A 101 -5.56 19.72 29.68
C LEU A 101 -4.67 18.68 29.00
N GLU A 102 -5.27 17.68 28.34
CA GLU A 102 -4.63 16.48 27.84
C GLU A 102 -4.29 16.59 26.34
N PHE A 103 -3.02 16.41 26.00
CA PHE A 103 -2.51 16.43 24.63
C PHE A 103 -1.36 15.43 24.48
N SER A 104 -1.22 14.80 23.32
CA SER A 104 -0.03 14.01 22.99
C SER A 104 1.16 14.91 22.66
N SER A 105 2.29 14.70 23.34
CA SER A 105 3.53 15.46 23.12
C SER A 105 4.40 14.89 21.99
N ALA A 106 4.26 13.59 21.73
CA ALA A 106 4.83 12.91 20.58
C ALA A 106 3.93 11.74 20.15
N TYR A 107 4.18 11.20 18.96
CA TYR A 107 3.60 9.93 18.50
C TYR A 107 4.57 9.21 17.56
N MET A 108 4.40 7.90 17.42
CA MET A 108 4.93 7.11 16.30
C MET A 108 3.81 6.87 15.29
N ILE A 109 4.17 6.54 14.04
CA ILE A 109 3.21 6.09 13.02
C ILE A 109 3.50 4.64 12.64
N GLU A 110 2.47 3.80 12.73
CA GLU A 110 2.46 2.49 12.07
C GLU A 110 1.48 2.52 10.90
N TYR A 111 1.81 1.82 9.82
CA TYR A 111 0.98 1.78 8.62
C TYR A 111 1.02 0.41 7.95
N TRP A 112 0.00 0.13 7.15
CA TRP A 112 -0.15 -1.12 6.42
C TRP A 112 -0.66 -0.83 5.00
N ARG A 113 -0.13 -1.56 4.02
CA ARG A 113 -0.67 -1.63 2.66
C ARG A 113 -0.69 -3.08 2.15
N PRO A 114 -1.58 -3.46 1.21
CA PRO A 114 -1.71 -4.83 0.73
C PRO A 114 -0.40 -5.49 0.27
N SER A 115 0.51 -4.73 -0.35
CA SER A 115 1.78 -5.26 -0.85
C SER A 115 2.82 -5.58 0.23
N LEU A 116 2.74 -4.93 1.40
CA LEU A 116 3.60 -5.29 2.54
C LEU A 116 3.09 -6.52 3.30
N GLY A 117 1.77 -6.75 3.30
CA GLY A 117 1.11 -7.82 4.07
C GLY A 117 1.15 -7.65 5.60
N ARG A 118 2.15 -6.95 6.13
CA ARG A 118 2.36 -6.64 7.55
C ARG A 118 2.33 -5.14 7.83
N TRP A 119 2.22 -4.78 9.11
CA TRP A 119 2.49 -3.43 9.57
C TRP A 119 3.97 -3.09 9.36
N ALA A 120 4.22 -1.83 9.02
CA ALA A 120 5.52 -1.18 9.03
C ALA A 120 5.45 0.05 9.94
N ARG A 121 6.59 0.45 10.50
CA ARG A 121 6.70 1.67 11.30
C ARG A 121 7.44 2.73 10.49
N TYR A 122 6.93 3.95 10.52
CA TYR A 122 7.55 5.10 9.87
C TYR A 122 8.89 5.44 10.55
N LYS A 123 9.86 5.86 9.72
CA LYS A 123 11.15 6.43 10.11
C LYS A 123 11.42 7.64 9.23
N ASP A 124 11.97 8.70 9.79
CA ASP A 124 12.56 9.77 8.97
C ASP A 124 13.84 9.28 8.26
N SER A 125 14.43 10.11 7.39
CA SER A 125 15.66 9.74 6.68
C SER A 125 16.87 9.50 7.58
N ASN A 126 16.79 9.87 8.87
CA ASN A 126 17.82 9.66 9.89
C ASN A 126 17.56 8.39 10.74
N GLY A 127 16.38 7.77 10.61
CA GLY A 127 15.96 6.59 11.38
C GLY A 127 15.08 6.87 12.59
N ASN A 128 14.63 8.11 12.81
CA ASN A 128 13.79 8.47 13.96
C ASN A 128 12.35 7.98 13.77
N GLU A 129 11.86 7.15 14.70
CA GLU A 129 10.46 6.67 14.74
C GLU A 129 9.49 7.66 15.44
N ILE A 130 10.01 8.51 16.33
CA ILE A 130 9.22 9.42 17.18
C ILE A 130 9.07 10.79 16.53
N ILE A 131 7.83 11.23 16.36
CA ILE A 131 7.47 12.54 15.81
C ILE A 131 6.95 13.44 16.95
N LEU A 132 7.56 14.61 17.15
CA LEU A 132 7.13 15.60 18.13
C LEU A 132 5.79 16.24 17.71
N ALA A 133 4.83 16.30 18.63
CA ALA A 133 3.45 16.67 18.37
C ALA A 133 3.08 18.03 18.98
N ASN A 134 2.17 18.06 19.96
CA ASN A 134 1.62 19.28 20.54
C ASN A 134 2.32 19.67 21.86
N SER A 135 2.31 20.96 22.17
CA SER A 135 2.76 21.53 23.46
C SER A 135 1.62 22.10 24.31
N ASN A 136 0.39 22.10 23.79
CA ASN A 136 -0.83 22.54 24.46
C ASN A 136 -2.07 21.86 23.84
N THR A 137 -3.25 22.11 24.41
CA THR A 137 -4.50 21.45 24.00
C THR A 137 -5.23 22.06 22.81
N GLN A 138 -4.91 23.29 22.41
CA GLN A 138 -5.68 24.07 21.43
C GLN A 138 -5.01 24.16 20.05
N THR A 139 -3.69 24.29 20.01
CA THR A 139 -2.92 24.59 18.79
C THR A 139 -2.76 23.35 17.91
N ALA A 140 -3.32 23.38 16.70
CA ALA A 140 -3.23 22.27 15.73
C ALA A 140 -1.92 22.28 14.93
N VAL A 141 -0.96 21.42 15.32
CA VAL A 141 0.40 21.33 14.78
C VAL A 141 0.46 20.36 13.60
N LEU A 142 0.92 20.82 12.43
CA LEU A 142 1.19 19.97 11.26
C LEU A 142 2.64 19.47 11.29
N ARG A 143 2.83 18.18 11.07
CA ARG A 143 4.13 17.56 10.76
C ARG A 143 4.05 16.91 9.39
N LEU A 144 4.99 17.26 8.51
CA LEU A 144 5.19 16.55 7.25
C LEU A 144 6.05 15.31 7.52
N LEU A 145 5.80 14.25 6.75
CA LEU A 145 6.58 13.02 6.79
C LEU A 145 7.73 13.12 5.80
N ASP A 146 8.89 12.64 6.21
CA ASP A 146 10.05 12.45 5.34
C ASP A 146 9.75 11.32 4.35
N GLY A 147 9.84 11.59 3.05
CA GLY A 147 9.48 10.63 1.99
C GLY A 147 7.99 10.29 1.86
N GLY A 148 7.18 10.54 2.90
CA GLY A 148 5.80 10.08 2.98
C GLY A 148 5.68 8.57 3.18
N ILE A 149 4.43 8.08 3.28
CA ILE A 149 4.12 6.65 3.41
C ILE A 149 2.97 6.26 2.48
N ILE A 150 3.06 5.11 1.84
CA ILE A 150 1.95 4.54 1.05
C ILE A 150 1.19 3.57 1.95
N ALA A 151 -0.04 3.92 2.28
CA ALA A 151 -0.83 3.27 3.31
C ALA A 151 -2.29 3.10 2.90
N LYS A 152 -2.89 1.98 3.34
CA LYS A 152 -4.34 1.77 3.38
C LYS A 152 -4.87 1.80 4.83
N LEU A 153 -4.08 1.32 5.81
CA LEU A 153 -4.36 1.53 7.23
C LEU A 153 -3.25 2.40 7.83
N VAL A 154 -3.61 3.35 8.69
CA VAL A 154 -2.67 4.25 9.38
C VAL A 154 -3.01 4.26 10.86
N ARG A 155 -2.02 4.10 11.74
CA ARG A 155 -2.11 4.24 13.20
C ARG A 155 -1.26 5.39 13.69
N LEU A 156 -1.81 6.20 14.58
CA LEU A 156 -1.03 7.09 15.43
C LEU A 156 -0.92 6.43 16.82
N ILE A 157 0.31 6.23 17.28
CA ILE A 157 0.64 5.65 18.59
C ILE A 157 1.16 6.78 19.48
N PRO A 158 0.40 7.31 20.45
CA PRO A 158 0.89 8.37 21.33
C PRO A 158 2.10 7.90 22.17
N VAL A 159 3.08 8.79 22.33
CA VAL A 159 4.28 8.54 23.15
C VAL A 159 4.45 9.66 24.17
N SER A 160 4.87 9.30 25.39
CA SER A 160 5.18 10.23 26.47
C SER A 160 6.37 9.73 27.29
N GLU A 161 7.31 10.60 27.62
CA GLU A 161 8.46 10.26 28.48
C GLU A 161 8.02 10.01 29.94
N THR A 162 7.02 10.75 30.41
CA THR A 162 6.40 10.60 31.73
C THR A 162 5.04 9.94 31.63
N ILE A 163 4.66 9.16 32.66
CA ILE A 163 3.35 8.51 32.74
C ILE A 163 2.27 9.60 32.87
N ARG A 164 1.36 9.70 31.88
CA ARG A 164 0.26 10.67 31.92
C ARG A 164 -0.92 10.28 31.02
N THR A 165 -2.09 10.83 31.32
CA THR A 165 -3.22 10.82 30.38
C THR A 165 -2.87 11.68 29.16
N VAL A 166 -3.21 11.20 27.96
CA VAL A 166 -3.11 11.95 26.71
C VAL A 166 -4.44 11.85 25.97
N CYS A 167 -4.73 12.84 25.15
CA CYS A 167 -5.86 12.82 24.23
C CYS A 167 -5.44 13.47 22.91
N LEU A 168 -6.04 13.04 21.81
CA LEU A 168 -5.60 13.42 20.46
C LEU A 168 -6.78 13.56 19.49
N ARG A 169 -6.79 14.69 18.78
CA ARG A 169 -7.54 14.96 17.56
C ARG A 169 -6.55 15.10 16.40
N PHE A 170 -6.92 14.69 15.19
CA PHE A 170 -6.03 14.76 14.04
C PHE A 170 -6.73 14.85 12.68
N GLU A 171 -5.93 15.25 11.68
CA GLU A 171 -6.20 15.12 10.24
C GLU A 171 -4.97 14.52 9.55
N LEU A 172 -5.20 13.68 8.54
CA LEU A 172 -4.14 13.11 7.71
C LEU A 172 -4.03 13.94 6.42
N TYR A 173 -2.79 14.28 6.04
CA TYR A 173 -2.51 15.05 4.84
C TYR A 173 -1.91 14.12 3.77
N GLY A 174 -2.49 14.11 2.59
CA GLY A 174 -2.13 13.16 1.54
C GLY A 174 -3.01 13.22 0.29
N CYS A 175 -2.82 12.26 -0.59
CA CYS A 175 -3.63 12.08 -1.78
C CYS A 175 -3.69 10.61 -2.22
N LEU A 176 -4.66 10.24 -3.06
CA LEU A 176 -4.80 8.88 -3.57
C LEU A 176 -3.51 8.42 -4.27
N TYR A 177 -3.00 7.25 -3.88
CA TYR A 177 -1.85 6.65 -4.54
C TYR A 177 -2.29 6.12 -5.91
N LYS A 178 -1.59 6.54 -6.97
CA LYS A 178 -1.92 6.22 -8.36
C LYS A 178 -0.76 5.64 -9.16
N GLU A 179 0.44 5.64 -8.59
CA GLU A 179 1.64 5.11 -9.25
C GLU A 179 1.57 3.57 -9.28
N PRO A 180 2.17 2.92 -10.29
CA PRO A 180 2.05 1.48 -10.43
C PRO A 180 3.08 0.68 -9.63
N LEU A 181 4.12 1.32 -9.07
CA LEU A 181 5.17 0.60 -8.35
C LEU A 181 4.61 0.01 -7.05
N ILE A 182 4.95 -1.24 -6.76
CA ILE A 182 4.59 -1.94 -5.51
C ILE A 182 5.77 -1.97 -4.54
N SER A 183 6.96 -2.28 -5.06
CA SER A 183 8.18 -2.47 -4.31
C SER A 183 9.38 -2.46 -5.24
N TYR A 184 10.55 -2.13 -4.69
CA TYR A 184 11.83 -2.51 -5.28
C TYR A 184 12.58 -3.51 -4.40
N SER A 185 13.59 -4.16 -4.96
CA SER A 185 14.56 -4.99 -4.28
C SER A 185 15.97 -4.59 -4.71
N ALA A 186 16.91 -4.55 -3.76
CA ALA A 186 18.29 -4.10 -3.97
C ALA A 186 19.19 -4.65 -2.86
N PRO A 187 20.50 -4.86 -3.07
CA PRO A 187 21.43 -5.03 -1.97
C PRO A 187 21.36 -3.83 -1.02
N SER A 188 21.54 -4.05 0.28
CA SER A 188 21.76 -2.96 1.23
C SER A 188 22.94 -2.10 0.77
N GLY A 189 22.77 -0.78 0.83
CA GLY A 189 23.89 0.14 0.67
C GLY A 189 24.98 -0.08 1.73
N ALA A 190 26.14 0.52 1.50
CA ALA A 190 27.29 0.42 2.38
C ALA A 190 27.12 1.26 3.65
N LYS A 191 27.83 0.85 4.71
CA LYS A 191 28.30 1.76 5.75
C LYS A 191 29.82 1.67 5.79
N VAL A 192 30.50 2.79 5.63
CA VAL A 192 31.97 2.90 5.64
C VAL A 192 32.32 4.02 6.61
N ASP A 193 33.05 3.69 7.68
CA ASP A 193 33.36 4.61 8.77
C ASP A 193 32.09 5.32 9.32
N SER A 194 32.04 6.66 9.24
CA SER A 194 30.88 7.47 9.62
C SER A 194 29.82 7.60 8.52
N LEU A 195 30.15 7.27 7.27
CA LEU A 195 29.30 7.41 6.09
C LEU A 195 28.32 6.24 5.99
N ASP A 196 27.04 6.52 6.26
CA ASP A 196 25.96 5.53 6.25
C ASP A 196 25.04 5.75 5.05
N LEU A 197 25.24 4.97 3.99
CA LEU A 197 24.52 5.07 2.71
C LEU A 197 23.50 3.93 2.54
N ARG A 198 22.94 3.46 3.66
CA ARG A 198 21.87 2.46 3.71
C ARG A 198 20.49 3.09 3.53
N ASP A 199 19.54 2.26 3.12
CA ASP A 199 18.13 2.63 2.95
C ASP A 199 17.39 2.54 4.30
N ILE A 200 17.67 3.49 5.20
CA ILE A 200 17.20 3.49 6.61
C ILE A 200 15.66 3.54 6.72
N SER A 201 15.00 4.17 5.75
CA SER A 201 13.55 4.29 5.61
C SER A 201 12.89 3.11 4.88
N TYR A 202 13.65 2.08 4.46
CA TYR A 202 13.10 0.95 3.72
C TYR A 202 12.08 0.15 4.54
N ASP A 203 10.84 0.07 4.05
CA ASP A 203 9.71 -0.48 4.80
C ASP A 203 9.49 -1.99 4.64
N GLY A 204 10.21 -2.61 3.68
CA GLY A 204 10.17 -4.04 3.37
C GLY A 204 11.06 -4.90 4.27
N TRP A 205 11.45 -6.09 3.80
CA TRP A 205 12.35 -6.98 4.52
C TRP A 205 13.80 -6.72 4.15
N SER A 206 14.69 -6.75 5.14
CA SER A 206 16.13 -6.94 4.95
C SER A 206 16.45 -8.40 5.24
N ILE A 207 16.74 -9.19 4.21
CA ILE A 207 17.02 -10.62 4.31
C ILE A 207 18.54 -10.80 4.39
N THR A 208 19.02 -11.33 5.50
CA THR A 208 20.38 -11.88 5.60
C THR A 208 20.41 -13.20 4.84
N SER A 209 21.38 -13.38 3.95
CA SER A 209 21.58 -14.54 3.07
C SER A 209 21.87 -15.88 3.79
N SER A 210 21.89 -15.89 5.13
CA SER A 210 22.03 -17.06 6.00
C SER A 210 20.73 -17.87 6.20
N ILE A 211 19.64 -17.54 5.51
CA ILE A 211 18.37 -18.29 5.57
C ILE A 211 18.05 -18.88 4.19
N GLU A 212 17.95 -20.21 4.15
CA GLU A 212 17.77 -21.04 2.96
C GLU A 212 16.58 -20.62 2.09
N SER A 213 16.81 -20.21 0.83
CA SER A 213 15.77 -20.23 -0.22
C SER A 213 16.30 -20.08 -1.65
N SER A 214 15.89 -21.02 -2.52
CA SER A 214 16.07 -21.07 -4.00
C SER A 214 17.51 -21.07 -4.55
N GLU A 215 17.83 -22.13 -5.32
CA GLU A 215 19.14 -22.35 -5.94
C GLU A 215 19.56 -21.22 -6.92
N ASP A 216 18.59 -20.52 -7.51
CA ASP A 216 18.77 -19.38 -8.43
C ASP A 216 19.46 -18.15 -7.80
N LEU A 217 19.60 -18.09 -6.47
CA LEU A 217 20.17 -16.94 -5.75
C LEU A 217 21.50 -17.22 -5.03
N ASN A 218 22.05 -18.43 -5.16
CA ASN A 218 23.31 -18.86 -4.54
C ASN A 218 24.56 -18.04 -4.94
N GLN A 219 24.45 -17.11 -5.91
CA GLN A 219 25.52 -16.19 -6.31
C GLN A 219 25.60 -14.90 -5.46
N PHE A 220 24.67 -14.67 -4.52
CA PHE A 220 24.61 -13.49 -3.64
C PHE A 220 24.68 -13.84 -2.14
N SER A 221 25.50 -14.84 -1.78
CA SER A 221 25.56 -15.47 -0.45
C SER A 221 25.97 -14.57 0.72
N ASP A 222 26.51 -13.36 0.47
CA ASP A 222 27.27 -12.61 1.48
C ASP A 222 26.61 -11.28 1.90
N PHE A 223 25.42 -10.94 1.38
CA PHE A 223 24.87 -9.58 1.48
C PHE A 223 23.40 -9.51 1.92
N ASN A 224 23.09 -8.50 2.74
CA ASN A 224 21.72 -8.18 3.12
C ASN A 224 20.92 -7.69 1.91
N LEU A 225 19.90 -8.44 1.49
CA LEU A 225 19.01 -8.07 0.39
C LEU A 225 17.76 -7.37 0.90
N LEU A 226 17.53 -6.13 0.46
CA LEU A 226 16.27 -5.42 0.65
C LEU A 226 15.24 -5.99 -0.35
N ARG A 227 14.06 -6.39 0.11
CA ARG A 227 12.98 -6.96 -0.73
C ARG A 227 11.58 -6.63 -0.23
N GLY A 228 10.65 -6.43 -1.17
CA GLY A 228 9.20 -6.38 -0.91
C GLY A 228 8.65 -5.06 -0.37
N GLY A 229 9.47 -4.02 -0.26
CA GLY A 229 9.09 -2.68 0.20
C GLY A 229 9.55 -1.55 -0.71
N LEU A 230 9.41 -0.34 -0.18
CA LEU A 230 9.82 0.94 -0.75
C LEU A 230 10.64 1.71 0.29
N GLY A 231 11.35 2.73 -0.15
CA GLY A 231 12.30 3.53 0.63
C GLY A 231 12.86 4.65 -0.26
N LYS A 232 14.12 5.06 -0.02
CA LYS A 232 14.74 6.23 -0.66
C LYS A 232 14.57 6.29 -2.19
N LEU A 233 14.73 5.18 -2.93
CA LEU A 233 14.65 5.19 -4.41
C LEU A 233 13.26 5.56 -4.97
N PHE A 234 12.25 5.78 -4.13
CA PHE A 234 10.90 6.16 -4.55
C PHE A 234 10.23 7.14 -3.56
N ASP A 235 11.01 7.90 -2.78
CA ASP A 235 10.50 8.81 -1.75
C ASP A 235 10.25 10.25 -2.24
N GLY A 236 10.56 10.54 -3.52
CA GLY A 236 10.42 11.86 -4.14
C GLY A 236 11.62 12.79 -3.96
N LYS A 237 12.60 12.45 -3.10
CA LYS A 237 13.79 13.25 -2.83
C LYS A 237 14.89 12.99 -3.86
N LYS A 238 15.74 13.99 -4.04
CA LYS A 238 16.99 13.87 -4.80
C LYS A 238 18.13 14.16 -3.85
N GLY A 239 19.20 13.38 -3.96
CA GLY A 239 20.45 13.71 -3.31
C GLY A 239 21.07 14.99 -3.88
N ASN A 240 21.79 15.71 -3.03
CA ASN A 240 22.66 16.82 -3.40
C ASN A 240 23.92 16.32 -4.11
N ASP A 241 24.69 17.23 -4.71
CA ASP A 241 25.92 16.88 -5.45
C ASP A 241 26.98 16.22 -4.56
N ASN A 242 27.11 16.68 -3.31
CA ASN A 242 28.02 16.09 -2.34
C ASN A 242 27.31 15.13 -1.36
N PHE A 243 27.34 13.84 -1.71
CA PHE A 243 26.71 12.78 -0.92
C PHE A 243 27.22 12.65 0.52
N GLU A 244 28.36 13.24 0.89
CA GLU A 244 28.86 13.26 2.27
C GLU A 244 28.16 14.29 3.16
N GLU A 245 27.57 15.35 2.60
CA GLU A 245 26.83 16.37 3.37
C GLU A 245 25.43 15.88 3.79
N LEU A 246 24.75 15.16 2.91
CA LEU A 246 23.40 14.62 3.14
C LEU A 246 23.30 13.15 2.68
N PRO A 247 24.08 12.23 3.27
CA PRO A 247 24.07 10.79 2.91
C PRO A 247 22.70 10.15 3.13
N ASN A 248 21.89 10.73 4.01
CA ASN A 248 20.53 10.29 4.28
C ASN A 248 19.57 10.46 3.10
N ASN A 249 19.93 11.24 2.06
CA ASN A 249 19.18 11.29 0.79
C ASN A 249 19.68 10.27 -0.27
N TRP A 250 20.74 9.50 0.01
CA TRP A 250 21.36 8.57 -0.93
C TRP A 250 21.26 7.10 -0.47
N ILE A 251 21.27 6.18 -1.44
CA ILE A 251 21.76 4.80 -1.29
C ILE A 251 23.05 4.71 -2.09
N GLY A 252 24.09 4.08 -1.53
CA GLY A 252 25.38 3.93 -2.20
C GLY A 252 26.00 2.57 -1.94
N TRP A 253 26.55 1.97 -2.98
CA TRP A 253 27.28 0.70 -2.93
C TRP A 253 28.75 0.94 -3.23
N HIS A 254 29.61 0.35 -2.42
CA HIS A 254 31.06 0.50 -2.52
C HIS A 254 31.71 -0.75 -3.09
N LYS A 255 32.65 -0.57 -4.01
CA LYS A 255 33.32 -1.64 -4.77
C LYS A 255 34.06 -2.64 -3.86
N SER A 256 34.53 -2.20 -2.69
CA SER A 256 35.17 -3.10 -1.70
C SER A 256 34.19 -4.08 -1.03
N GLN A 257 32.86 -3.87 -1.12
CA GLN A 257 31.87 -4.81 -0.60
C GLN A 257 31.89 -6.15 -1.35
N LYS A 258 32.42 -6.22 -2.59
CA LYS A 258 32.42 -7.42 -3.44
C LYS A 258 31.03 -7.94 -3.84
N LEU A 259 30.07 -7.03 -4.04
CA LEU A 259 28.67 -7.28 -4.44
C LEU A 259 28.47 -7.96 -5.83
N GLY A 260 29.53 -8.49 -6.44
CA GLY A 260 29.58 -8.90 -7.85
C GLY A 260 30.16 -7.80 -8.75
N GLN A 261 29.97 -7.94 -10.06
CA GLN A 261 30.43 -6.95 -11.07
C GLN A 261 29.42 -5.81 -11.29
N TYR A 262 28.19 -5.98 -10.82
CA TYR A 262 27.07 -5.07 -11.02
C TYR A 262 26.19 -5.01 -9.77
N ILE A 263 25.41 -3.94 -9.62
CA ILE A 263 24.36 -3.84 -8.61
C ILE A 263 23.03 -4.31 -9.23
N PRO A 264 22.42 -5.41 -8.76
CA PRO A 264 21.08 -5.80 -9.18
C PRO A 264 20.03 -4.94 -8.50
N LEU A 265 19.17 -4.28 -9.28
CA LEU A 265 17.94 -3.65 -8.79
C LEU A 265 16.73 -4.31 -9.46
N GLU A 266 15.68 -4.60 -8.71
CA GLU A 266 14.47 -5.24 -9.24
C GLU A 266 13.23 -4.44 -8.84
N PHE A 267 12.36 -4.09 -9.79
CA PHE A 267 11.16 -3.29 -9.56
C PHE A 267 9.91 -4.08 -9.96
N ILE A 268 8.88 -4.06 -9.11
CA ILE A 268 7.63 -4.82 -9.27
C ILE A 268 6.46 -3.84 -9.35
N PHE A 269 5.55 -4.04 -10.31
CA PHE A 269 4.40 -3.18 -10.58
C PHE A 269 3.06 -3.90 -10.32
N ASN A 270 2.04 -3.17 -9.87
CA ASN A 270 0.69 -3.67 -9.58
C ASN A 270 -0.09 -4.18 -10.82
N LYS A 271 0.38 -3.85 -12.02
CA LYS A 271 -0.13 -4.33 -13.31
C LYS A 271 1.00 -4.25 -14.34
N ARG A 272 0.75 -4.78 -15.53
CA ARG A 272 1.66 -4.64 -16.68
C ARG A 272 1.75 -3.17 -17.12
N GLN A 273 2.95 -2.60 -17.08
CA GLN A 273 3.27 -1.28 -17.65
C GLN A 273 3.82 -1.42 -19.06
N ASN A 274 3.67 -0.37 -19.88
CA ASN A 274 4.32 -0.22 -21.17
C ASN A 274 5.47 0.80 -21.01
N LEU A 275 6.69 0.34 -20.79
CA LEU A 275 7.83 1.17 -20.38
C LEU A 275 8.56 1.76 -21.59
N SER A 276 8.66 3.08 -21.65
CA SER A 276 9.38 3.84 -22.69
C SER A 276 10.73 4.40 -22.23
N ALA A 277 10.94 4.55 -20.92
CA ALA A 277 12.26 4.78 -20.33
C ALA A 277 12.30 4.43 -18.83
N ILE A 278 13.52 4.17 -18.34
CA ILE A 278 13.85 4.22 -16.91
C ILE A 278 14.71 5.47 -16.69
N LEU A 279 14.49 6.17 -15.59
CA LEU A 279 15.31 7.28 -15.15
C LEU A 279 15.88 6.96 -13.77
N LEU A 280 17.19 7.10 -13.61
CA LEU A 280 17.89 6.93 -12.33
C LEU A 280 18.60 8.24 -11.98
N TYR A 281 18.44 8.73 -10.75
CA TYR A 281 19.16 9.91 -10.29
C TYR A 281 20.47 9.50 -9.61
N THR A 282 21.58 9.77 -10.28
CA THR A 282 22.94 9.30 -9.98
C THR A 282 23.84 10.42 -9.48
N CYS A 283 24.76 10.12 -8.56
CA CYS A 283 25.86 11.02 -8.21
C CYS A 283 27.00 10.92 -9.24
N ASN A 284 27.77 12.01 -9.45
CA ASN A 284 29.00 11.99 -10.24
C ASN A 284 30.17 12.76 -9.57
N LEU A 285 30.24 12.78 -8.22
CA LEU A 285 31.32 13.43 -7.48
C LEU A 285 32.63 12.63 -7.56
N ARG A 286 33.28 12.69 -8.73
CA ARG A 286 34.48 11.93 -9.09
C ARG A 286 35.64 12.12 -8.10
N LYS A 287 35.77 13.30 -7.50
CA LYS A 287 36.78 13.62 -6.45
C LYS A 287 36.64 12.79 -5.17
N LYS A 288 35.49 12.11 -4.99
CA LYS A 288 35.19 11.21 -3.87
C LYS A 288 34.93 9.77 -4.33
N GLY A 289 35.44 9.38 -5.50
CA GLY A 289 35.26 8.04 -6.07
C GLY A 289 33.86 7.71 -6.58
N ALA A 290 32.90 8.64 -6.46
CA ALA A 290 31.52 8.47 -6.92
C ALA A 290 31.38 8.78 -8.41
N ARG A 291 30.76 7.84 -9.15
CA ARG A 291 30.53 7.99 -10.58
C ARG A 291 29.17 7.43 -11.00
N ILE A 292 28.74 7.86 -12.18
CA ILE A 292 27.66 7.22 -12.93
C ILE A 292 28.08 5.80 -13.34
N PHE A 293 27.14 4.86 -13.38
CA PHE A 293 27.35 3.48 -13.84
C PHE A 293 27.75 3.45 -15.33
N SER A 294 28.72 2.59 -15.69
CA SER A 294 29.31 2.54 -17.04
C SER A 294 28.40 1.87 -18.06
N SER A 295 27.62 0.88 -17.63
CA SER A 295 26.59 0.25 -18.45
C SER A 295 25.44 -0.30 -17.59
N VAL A 296 24.33 -0.60 -18.26
CA VAL A 296 23.16 -1.24 -17.65
C VAL A 296 22.62 -2.34 -18.56
N ARG A 297 22.35 -3.51 -17.98
CA ARG A 297 21.51 -4.55 -18.61
C ARG A 297 20.11 -4.53 -18.01
N LEU A 298 19.10 -4.65 -18.88
CA LEU A 298 17.68 -4.59 -18.54
C LEU A 298 16.99 -5.90 -18.92
N HIS A 299 16.33 -6.51 -17.95
CA HIS A 299 15.57 -7.75 -18.08
C HIS A 299 14.10 -7.47 -17.78
N PHE A 300 13.20 -8.00 -18.61
CA PHE A 300 11.77 -7.71 -18.56
C PHE A 300 10.95 -8.99 -18.37
N SER A 301 10.09 -9.03 -17.35
CA SER A 301 9.08 -10.07 -17.18
C SER A 301 7.68 -9.48 -17.43
N PRO A 302 6.99 -9.87 -18.51
CA PRO A 302 5.63 -9.41 -18.82
C PRO A 302 4.55 -9.92 -17.86
N LEU A 303 4.85 -10.95 -17.05
CA LEU A 303 3.88 -11.62 -16.17
C LEU A 303 4.34 -11.70 -14.70
N GLY A 304 5.59 -11.35 -14.38
CA GLY A 304 6.13 -11.33 -13.01
C GLY A 304 6.96 -12.57 -12.64
N GLY A 305 6.78 -13.68 -13.37
CA GLY A 305 7.61 -14.88 -13.27
C GLY A 305 8.98 -14.70 -13.94
N GLU A 306 9.34 -15.62 -14.84
CA GLU A 306 10.60 -15.60 -15.58
C GLU A 306 10.81 -14.31 -16.38
N PHE A 307 12.09 -13.99 -16.62
CA PHE A 307 12.50 -12.86 -17.46
C PHE A 307 12.64 -13.30 -18.92
N SER A 308 12.27 -12.42 -19.85
CA SER A 308 12.51 -12.65 -21.27
C SER A 308 14.00 -12.68 -21.59
N SER A 309 14.42 -13.64 -22.42
CA SER A 309 15.76 -13.71 -23.01
C SER A 309 16.13 -12.49 -23.87
N ARG A 310 15.14 -11.66 -24.27
CA ARG A 310 15.36 -10.40 -25.02
C ARG A 310 15.71 -9.24 -24.08
N ILE A 311 16.90 -9.32 -23.48
CA ILE A 311 17.52 -8.25 -22.68
C ILE A 311 17.75 -6.98 -23.52
N ILE A 312 17.99 -5.86 -22.85
CA ILE A 312 18.49 -4.62 -23.46
C ILE A 312 19.73 -4.18 -22.69
N GLU A 313 20.85 -4.05 -23.39
CA GLU A 313 22.10 -3.53 -22.85
C GLU A 313 22.36 -2.11 -23.36
N LYS A 314 22.84 -1.23 -22.48
CA LYS A 314 23.18 0.17 -22.80
C LYS A 314 24.45 0.60 -22.06
N ASN A 315 25.45 1.00 -22.82
CA ASN A 315 26.60 1.73 -22.31
C ASN A 315 26.19 3.18 -22.05
N ILE A 316 26.65 3.75 -20.95
CA ILE A 316 26.47 5.16 -20.60
C ILE A 316 27.80 5.89 -20.89
N PRO A 317 27.80 7.01 -21.63
CA PRO A 317 29.01 7.80 -21.81
C PRO A 317 29.57 8.30 -20.46
N GLU A 318 30.87 8.15 -20.25
CA GLU A 318 31.56 8.75 -19.10
C GLU A 318 31.41 10.29 -19.16
N ASP A 319 31.13 10.92 -18.01
CA ASP A 319 31.16 12.37 -17.90
C ASP A 319 32.38 12.83 -17.09
N ILE A 320 33.37 13.31 -17.84
CA ILE A 320 34.63 13.83 -17.33
C ILE A 320 34.59 15.35 -17.07
N TYR A 321 33.48 16.02 -17.35
CA TYR A 321 33.36 17.48 -17.29
C TYR A 321 32.53 17.94 -16.08
N TYR A 322 31.40 17.30 -15.81
CA TYR A 322 30.43 17.73 -14.81
C TYR A 322 30.39 16.76 -13.62
N GLU A 323 30.59 17.28 -12.40
CA GLU A 323 30.53 16.48 -11.16
C GLU A 323 29.17 16.54 -10.45
N ASN A 324 28.19 17.25 -11.01
CA ASN A 324 26.86 17.38 -10.41
C ASN A 324 26.05 16.08 -10.52
N SER A 325 25.21 15.84 -9.53
CA SER A 325 24.23 14.76 -9.53
C SER A 325 23.11 15.05 -10.53
N ARG A 326 22.58 14.01 -11.18
CA ARG A 326 21.63 14.18 -12.29
C ARG A 326 20.84 12.92 -12.64
N TRP A 327 19.84 13.12 -13.49
CA TRP A 327 19.11 12.05 -14.15
C TRP A 327 19.89 11.41 -15.30
N VAL A 328 20.09 10.09 -15.23
CA VAL A 328 20.44 9.25 -16.37
C VAL A 328 19.16 8.61 -16.89
N ARG A 329 18.75 8.98 -18.10
CA ARG A 329 17.56 8.43 -18.78
C ARG A 329 17.96 7.32 -19.75
N ILE A 330 17.51 6.12 -19.46
CA ILE A 330 17.75 4.90 -20.24
C ILE A 330 16.51 4.66 -21.13
N PRO A 331 16.54 4.98 -22.44
CA PRO A 331 15.39 4.80 -23.32
C PRO A 331 15.12 3.32 -23.62
N ILE A 332 13.84 2.95 -23.65
CA ILE A 332 13.35 1.58 -23.85
C ILE A 332 12.37 1.59 -25.05
N PRO A 333 12.49 0.67 -26.01
CA PRO A 333 11.54 0.55 -27.11
C PRO A 333 10.26 -0.14 -26.63
N ASN A 334 9.43 0.61 -25.90
CA ASN A 334 8.06 0.29 -25.46
C ASN A 334 7.87 -1.17 -25.04
N ARG A 335 8.51 -1.55 -23.93
CA ARG A 335 8.50 -2.93 -23.42
C ARG A 335 7.45 -3.13 -22.34
N ILE A 336 6.63 -4.17 -22.51
CA ILE A 336 5.62 -4.56 -21.54
C ILE A 336 6.25 -5.38 -20.40
N ALA A 337 6.09 -4.92 -19.16
CA ALA A 337 6.57 -5.60 -17.96
C ALA A 337 5.66 -5.36 -16.74
N SER A 338 5.50 -6.38 -15.89
CA SER A 338 5.03 -6.22 -14.50
C SER A 338 6.18 -6.36 -13.49
N ARG A 339 7.34 -6.87 -13.92
CA ARG A 339 8.58 -6.95 -13.14
C ARG A 339 9.77 -6.67 -14.06
N ILE A 340 10.72 -5.86 -13.61
CA ILE A 340 11.96 -5.56 -14.34
C ILE A 340 13.16 -5.75 -13.42
N ARG A 341 14.29 -6.16 -13.99
CA ARG A 341 15.60 -6.17 -13.33
C ARG A 341 16.58 -5.32 -14.11
N LEU A 342 17.34 -4.52 -13.39
CA LEU A 342 18.45 -3.70 -13.85
C LEU A 342 19.72 -4.30 -13.26
N GLU A 343 20.77 -4.40 -14.05
CA GLU A 343 22.11 -4.76 -13.60
C GLU A 343 23.01 -3.57 -13.91
N LEU A 344 23.39 -2.79 -12.89
CA LEU A 344 24.16 -1.55 -13.04
C LEU A 344 25.65 -1.81 -12.82
N PHE A 345 26.45 -1.65 -13.87
CA PHE A 345 27.88 -1.94 -13.83
C PHE A 345 28.67 -0.72 -13.31
N PHE A 346 29.62 -0.97 -12.40
CA PHE A 346 30.51 0.08 -11.91
C PHE A 346 31.35 0.65 -13.06
N ASP A 347 31.70 1.94 -12.98
CA ASP A 347 32.79 2.46 -13.81
C ASP A 347 34.14 1.88 -13.36
N SER A 348 35.07 1.68 -14.30
CA SER A 348 36.39 1.11 -13.97
C SER A 348 37.12 1.94 -12.92
N ASN A 349 36.93 3.26 -12.97
CA ASN A 349 37.59 4.26 -12.13
C ASN A 349 36.65 4.80 -11.03
N SER A 350 35.57 4.07 -10.72
CA SER A 350 34.69 4.33 -9.57
C SER A 350 35.04 3.44 -8.39
N ASP A 351 34.84 4.00 -7.20
CA ASP A 351 34.79 3.28 -5.93
C ASP A 351 33.34 3.15 -5.44
N TRP A 352 32.52 4.17 -5.74
CA TRP A 352 31.11 4.26 -5.36
C TRP A 352 30.17 4.37 -6.56
N LEU A 353 29.06 3.63 -6.49
CA LEU A 353 27.87 3.83 -7.30
C LEU A 353 26.76 4.30 -6.34
N LEU A 354 26.20 5.49 -6.56
CA LEU A 354 25.12 6.03 -5.72
C LEU A 354 23.86 6.38 -6.53
N LEU A 355 22.71 6.07 -5.94
CA LEU A 355 21.37 6.41 -6.42
C LEU A 355 20.54 7.05 -5.30
N SER A 356 19.70 8.03 -5.64
CA SER A 356 18.72 8.58 -4.69
C SER A 356 17.26 8.41 -5.12
N GLU A 357 16.97 8.23 -6.41
CA GLU A 357 15.60 8.16 -6.92
C GLU A 357 15.55 7.36 -8.24
N ALA A 358 14.50 6.56 -8.43
CA ALA A 358 14.23 5.78 -9.63
C ALA A 358 12.80 6.04 -10.16
N ARG A 359 12.67 6.40 -11.44
CA ARG A 359 11.38 6.74 -12.07
C ARG A 359 11.19 6.03 -13.41
N PHE A 360 9.93 5.86 -13.80
CA PHE A 360 9.53 5.06 -14.96
C PHE A 360 8.64 5.88 -15.89
N GLU A 361 9.08 6.09 -17.13
CA GLU A 361 8.21 6.64 -18.17
C GLU A 361 7.34 5.52 -18.74
N ILE A 362 6.03 5.74 -18.72
CA ILE A 362 5.01 4.76 -19.10
C ILE A 362 4.17 5.34 -20.24
N GLU A 363 4.21 4.69 -21.40
CA GLU A 363 3.46 5.11 -22.58
C GLU A 363 1.99 4.65 -22.47
N ASN A 364 1.15 5.56 -21.97
CA ASN A 364 -0.29 5.39 -21.92
C ASN A 364 -0.94 5.69 -23.28
N LYS A 365 -1.15 4.65 -24.11
CA LYS A 365 -1.86 4.74 -25.41
C LYS A 365 -3.27 5.36 -25.37
N PHE A 366 -3.89 5.47 -24.19
CA PHE A 366 -5.17 6.16 -23.99
C PHE A 366 -5.02 7.70 -23.90
N TYR A 367 -3.93 8.21 -23.33
CA TYR A 367 -3.77 9.65 -23.12
C TYR A 367 -3.31 10.39 -24.39
N SER A 368 -2.54 9.73 -25.26
CA SER A 368 -2.24 10.26 -26.61
C SER A 368 -3.52 10.54 -27.41
N ASN A 369 -4.51 9.67 -27.30
CA ASN A 369 -5.76 9.78 -28.06
C ASN A 369 -6.72 10.83 -27.46
N LEU A 370 -6.66 11.10 -26.15
CA LEU A 370 -7.36 12.24 -25.55
C LEU A 370 -6.68 13.57 -25.93
N LEU A 371 -5.36 13.67 -25.75
CA LEU A 371 -4.63 14.92 -26.03
C LEU A 371 -4.69 15.29 -27.51
N ASN A 372 -4.70 14.32 -28.44
CA ASN A 372 -4.91 14.60 -29.86
C ASN A 372 -6.33 15.12 -30.17
N LYS A 373 -7.34 14.75 -29.35
CA LYS A 373 -8.71 15.29 -29.46
C LYS A 373 -8.86 16.67 -28.81
N GLU A 374 -8.20 16.93 -27.70
CA GLU A 374 -8.20 18.25 -27.05
C GLU A 374 -7.37 19.26 -27.86
N SER A 375 -6.24 18.83 -28.44
CA SER A 375 -5.38 19.68 -29.30
C SER A 375 -6.03 20.03 -30.65
N SER A 376 -7.06 19.29 -31.08
CA SER A 376 -7.87 19.62 -32.27
C SER A 376 -9.13 20.43 -31.95
N LEU A 377 -9.34 20.81 -30.68
CA LEU A 377 -10.47 21.62 -30.20
C LEU A 377 -10.05 22.99 -29.63
N LEU A 378 -8.77 23.36 -29.71
CA LEU A 378 -8.22 24.63 -29.18
C LEU A 378 -7.62 25.54 -30.26
N PHE A 379 -7.98 25.32 -31.52
CA PHE A 379 -7.59 26.18 -32.66
C PHE A 379 -8.72 26.29 -33.69
N TYR A 380 -9.86 26.90 -33.35
CA TYR A 380 -10.73 27.60 -34.32
C TYR A 380 -11.76 28.52 -33.62
N GLU A 381 -11.34 29.76 -33.40
CA GLU A 381 -12.16 30.98 -33.34
C GLU A 381 -11.41 32.00 -34.22
N ASP A 382 -12.00 32.73 -35.16
CA ASP A 382 -13.40 32.82 -35.58
C ASP A 382 -13.53 33.44 -37.00
N ASN A 383 -14.72 33.37 -37.62
CA ASN A 383 -15.18 34.06 -38.85
C ASN A 383 -14.55 33.74 -40.22
N ASN A 384 -15.33 33.13 -41.15
CA ASN A 384 -16.07 33.92 -42.17
C ASN A 384 -17.06 33.08 -43.02
N TYR A 385 -17.97 33.77 -43.74
CA TYR A 385 -18.80 33.28 -44.87
C TYR A 385 -17.90 32.69 -46.00
N ASP A 386 -18.31 31.71 -46.81
CA ASP A 386 -19.45 31.71 -47.75
C ASP A 386 -19.74 30.27 -48.32
N ASP A 387 -20.74 30.13 -49.19
CA ASP A 387 -21.15 28.86 -49.85
C ASP A 387 -20.08 28.19 -50.75
N ASN A 388 -20.16 26.85 -50.91
CA ASN A 388 -20.41 26.14 -52.19
C ASN A 388 -20.31 24.59 -52.07
N ASP A 389 -20.99 23.86 -52.97
CA ASP A 389 -21.02 22.39 -53.06
C ASP A 389 -19.70 21.76 -53.57
N ILE A 390 -19.51 20.44 -53.33
CA ILE A 390 -19.15 19.42 -54.36
C ILE A 390 -19.15 17.98 -53.79
N ASP A 391 -19.40 17.01 -54.67
CA ASP A 391 -19.77 15.61 -54.38
C ASP A 391 -18.65 14.61 -54.01
N ILE A 392 -19.08 13.61 -53.21
CA ILE A 392 -18.79 12.16 -53.25
C ILE A 392 -17.38 11.66 -53.68
N SER A 393 -16.74 10.93 -52.76
CA SER A 393 -16.12 9.62 -53.06
C SER A 393 -16.16 8.70 -51.84
N GLU A 394 -16.63 7.46 -52.00
CA GLU A 394 -16.74 6.46 -50.94
C GLU A 394 -15.37 5.84 -50.55
N GLU A 395 -15.23 5.35 -49.31
CA GLU A 395 -14.96 3.92 -49.09
C GLU A 395 -15.05 3.46 -47.62
N ASN A 396 -15.55 2.23 -47.43
CA ASN A 396 -15.14 1.26 -46.40
C ASN A 396 -15.20 1.63 -44.90
N ASN A 397 -16.40 1.87 -44.38
CA ASN A 397 -16.70 1.64 -42.95
C ASN A 397 -17.37 0.26 -42.75
N ILE A 398 -16.67 -0.69 -42.12
CA ILE A 398 -17.20 -2.04 -41.85
C ILE A 398 -18.19 -1.98 -40.67
N ASN A 399 -19.42 -2.45 -40.90
CA ASN A 399 -20.49 -2.49 -39.91
C ASN A 399 -20.19 -3.42 -38.71
N LEU A 400 -19.61 -2.87 -37.63
CA LEU A 400 -19.35 -3.60 -36.38
C LEU A 400 -20.44 -3.43 -35.30
N ILE A 401 -21.64 -2.99 -35.69
CA ILE A 401 -22.76 -2.71 -34.79
C ILE A 401 -23.69 -3.92 -34.47
N PRO A 402 -23.84 -4.99 -35.28
CA PRO A 402 -24.73 -6.11 -34.92
C PRO A 402 -24.14 -7.10 -33.91
N LEU A 403 -22.89 -6.93 -33.48
CA LEU A 403 -22.20 -7.86 -32.57
C LEU A 403 -22.43 -7.56 -31.07
N ILE A 404 -22.73 -6.30 -30.71
CA ILE A 404 -22.77 -5.88 -29.29
C ILE A 404 -24.09 -6.28 -28.61
N GLU A 405 -25.24 -6.10 -29.28
CA GLU A 405 -26.55 -6.44 -28.71
C GLU A 405 -26.72 -7.96 -28.49
N ASN A 406 -26.23 -8.77 -29.44
CA ASN A 406 -26.25 -10.23 -29.33
C ASN A 406 -25.44 -10.74 -28.11
N CYS A 407 -24.31 -10.09 -27.78
CA CYS A 407 -23.56 -10.40 -26.56
C CYS A 407 -24.34 -10.04 -25.28
N TYR A 408 -25.07 -8.93 -25.27
CA TYR A 408 -25.85 -8.52 -24.09
C TYR A 408 -27.00 -9.49 -23.79
N LEU A 409 -27.73 -9.92 -24.83
CA LEU A 409 -28.80 -10.91 -24.70
C LEU A 409 -28.27 -12.27 -24.17
N LEU A 410 -27.11 -12.71 -24.67
CA LEU A 410 -26.47 -13.95 -24.21
C LEU A 410 -26.07 -13.89 -22.73
N ILE A 411 -25.55 -12.75 -22.26
CA ILE A 411 -25.19 -12.53 -20.85
C ILE A 411 -26.44 -12.60 -19.95
N ILE A 412 -27.56 -12.01 -20.36
CA ILE A 412 -28.83 -12.09 -19.62
C ILE A 412 -29.30 -13.55 -19.50
N ILE A 413 -29.26 -14.31 -20.60
CA ILE A 413 -29.65 -15.73 -20.60
C ILE A 413 -28.78 -16.55 -19.63
N ILE A 414 -27.46 -16.33 -19.61
CA ILE A 414 -26.54 -16.99 -18.67
C ILE A 414 -26.88 -16.65 -17.21
N ILE A 415 -27.18 -15.38 -16.90
CA ILE A 415 -27.58 -14.94 -15.57
C ILE A 415 -28.91 -15.59 -15.14
N CYS A 416 -29.89 -15.67 -16.03
CA CYS A 416 -31.17 -16.35 -15.76
C CYS A 416 -30.98 -17.85 -15.48
N ILE A 417 -30.12 -18.54 -16.24
CA ILE A 417 -29.81 -19.96 -16.01
C ILE A 417 -29.12 -20.16 -14.64
N LEU A 418 -28.13 -19.32 -14.29
CA LEU A 418 -27.47 -19.36 -12.99
C LEU A 418 -28.45 -19.11 -11.83
N PHE A 419 -29.37 -18.16 -11.98
CA PHE A 419 -30.39 -17.87 -10.98
C PHE A 419 -31.37 -19.03 -10.79
N LEU A 420 -31.82 -19.66 -11.88
CA LEU A 420 -32.65 -20.88 -11.83
C LEU A 420 -31.92 -22.05 -11.15
N LEU A 421 -30.62 -22.24 -11.43
CA LEU A 421 -29.79 -23.26 -10.77
C LEU A 421 -29.65 -23.00 -9.26
N LEU A 422 -29.50 -21.75 -8.83
CA LEU A 422 -29.48 -21.39 -7.41
C LEU A 422 -30.83 -21.64 -6.73
N ILE A 423 -31.95 -21.39 -7.42
CA ILE A 423 -33.29 -21.71 -6.91
C ILE A 423 -33.49 -23.22 -6.77
N THR A 424 -33.12 -24.04 -7.78
CA THR A 424 -33.23 -25.50 -7.67
C THR A 424 -32.33 -26.06 -6.58
N LEU A 425 -31.11 -25.54 -6.43
CA LEU A 425 -30.21 -25.90 -5.33
C LEU A 425 -30.83 -25.58 -3.96
N PHE A 426 -31.44 -24.40 -3.79
CA PHE A 426 -32.11 -24.01 -2.54
C PHE A 426 -33.33 -24.90 -2.23
N ILE A 427 -34.12 -25.28 -3.25
CA ILE A 427 -35.24 -26.22 -3.11
C ILE A 427 -34.74 -27.61 -2.72
N CYS A 428 -33.67 -28.10 -3.34
CA CYS A 428 -33.02 -29.36 -2.97
C CYS A 428 -32.48 -29.34 -1.54
N LEU A 429 -31.78 -28.27 -1.12
CA LEU A 429 -31.33 -28.12 0.26
C LEU A 429 -32.50 -28.09 1.26
N ARG A 430 -33.58 -27.36 0.94
CA ARG A 430 -34.84 -27.37 1.72
C ARG A 430 -35.45 -28.77 1.84
N SER A 431 -35.47 -29.57 0.76
CA SER A 431 -36.02 -30.92 0.77
C SER A 431 -35.13 -31.93 1.51
N ILE A 432 -33.80 -31.77 1.46
CA ILE A 432 -32.83 -32.53 2.26
C ILE A 432 -32.99 -32.20 3.76
N ILE A 433 -33.14 -30.93 4.12
CA ILE A 433 -33.42 -30.49 5.51
C ILE A 433 -34.80 -31.02 6.00
N PHE A 434 -35.80 -31.06 5.12
CA PHE A 434 -37.12 -31.60 5.46
C PHE A 434 -37.10 -33.13 5.66
N SER A 435 -36.45 -33.87 4.75
CA SER A 435 -36.35 -35.34 4.81
C SER A 435 -35.48 -35.82 5.97
N THR A 436 -34.39 -35.12 6.31
CA THR A 436 -33.61 -35.40 7.53
C THR A 436 -34.43 -35.13 8.80
N ARG A 437 -35.17 -34.01 8.87
CA ARG A 437 -36.14 -33.76 9.97
C ARG A 437 -37.21 -34.86 10.06
N ARG A 438 -37.71 -35.39 8.94
CA ARG A 438 -38.69 -36.49 8.90
C ARG A 438 -38.10 -37.81 9.41
N ARG A 439 -36.86 -38.16 9.01
CA ARG A 439 -36.12 -39.31 9.54
C ARG A 439 -35.87 -39.20 11.05
N ASN A 440 -35.53 -38.02 11.55
CA ASN A 440 -35.32 -37.81 12.99
C ASN A 440 -36.62 -37.95 13.80
N LYS A 441 -37.76 -37.45 13.30
CA LYS A 441 -39.08 -37.71 13.92
C LYS A 441 -39.44 -39.19 13.92
N GLN A 442 -39.12 -39.96 12.87
CA GLN A 442 -39.33 -41.41 12.87
C GLN A 442 -38.46 -42.13 13.91
N LYS A 443 -37.19 -41.74 14.09
CA LYS A 443 -36.35 -42.27 15.18
C LYS A 443 -36.93 -41.97 16.57
N GLN A 444 -37.49 -40.77 16.79
CA GLN A 444 -38.17 -40.44 18.04
C GLN A 444 -39.41 -41.30 18.29
N LEU A 445 -40.22 -41.59 17.27
CA LEU A 445 -41.39 -42.47 17.38
C LEU A 445 -41.01 -43.93 17.68
N ILE A 446 -39.90 -44.42 17.12
CA ILE A 446 -39.38 -45.77 17.43
C ILE A 446 -38.91 -45.81 18.89
N ASN A 447 -38.16 -44.80 19.36
CA ASN A 447 -37.66 -44.75 20.73
C ASN A 447 -38.77 -44.57 21.80
N THR A 448 -39.92 -43.99 21.44
CA THR A 448 -41.10 -43.97 22.34
C THR A 448 -41.85 -45.31 22.36
N SER A 449 -41.91 -46.03 21.23
CA SER A 449 -42.46 -47.40 21.23
C SER A 449 -41.59 -48.39 22.05
N SER A 450 -40.27 -48.23 22.08
CA SER A 450 -39.38 -49.08 22.89
C SER A 450 -39.43 -48.77 24.38
N SER A 451 -39.78 -47.55 24.79
CA SER A 451 -39.81 -47.16 26.21
C SER A 451 -41.13 -47.54 26.91
N ILE A 452 -42.23 -47.69 26.16
CA ILE A 452 -43.49 -48.25 26.69
C ILE A 452 -43.32 -49.72 27.12
N ASN A 453 -42.54 -50.51 26.38
CA ASN A 453 -42.27 -51.91 26.72
C ASN A 453 -41.37 -52.12 27.96
N CYS A 454 -40.70 -51.08 28.46
CA CYS A 454 -39.79 -51.19 29.61
C CYS A 454 -40.44 -50.95 30.98
N TYR A 455 -41.74 -50.61 31.04
CA TYR A 455 -42.44 -50.39 32.31
C TYR A 455 -43.04 -51.68 32.95
N ASN A 456 -42.99 -52.82 32.27
CA ASN A 456 -43.63 -54.08 32.72
C ASN A 456 -42.66 -55.12 33.30
N THR A 457 -41.35 -54.83 33.41
CA THR A 457 -40.33 -55.83 33.80
C THR A 457 -39.30 -55.28 34.80
N ASN A 458 -39.75 -54.84 35.98
CA ASN A 458 -38.89 -54.72 37.17
C ASN A 458 -39.72 -54.61 38.46
N ASN A 459 -40.27 -55.74 38.92
CA ASN A 459 -40.81 -55.84 40.29
C ASN A 459 -40.92 -57.30 40.75
N ARG A 460 -39.82 -57.89 41.25
CA ARG A 460 -39.83 -59.19 41.96
C ARG A 460 -38.55 -59.41 42.77
N LEU A 461 -38.74 -59.78 44.05
CA LEU A 461 -37.73 -60.29 45.02
C LEU A 461 -36.69 -59.25 45.49
N SER A 462 -36.33 -59.14 46.77
CA SER A 462 -36.83 -59.72 48.04
C SER A 462 -36.08 -59.04 49.21
N SER A 463 -36.56 -58.88 50.45
CA SER A 463 -37.78 -59.35 51.16
C SER A 463 -38.34 -58.17 52.04
N SER A 464 -39.01 -58.24 53.21
CA SER A 464 -39.32 -59.32 54.18
C SER A 464 -40.48 -58.94 55.12
N THR A 465 -41.06 -59.98 55.77
CA THR A 465 -41.75 -60.04 57.07
C THR A 465 -42.44 -58.78 57.67
N ILE A 466 -43.76 -58.81 57.81
CA ILE A 466 -44.53 -58.83 59.09
C ILE A 466 -46.05 -58.99 58.80
N ASN A 467 -46.82 -59.46 59.80
CA ASN A 467 -48.16 -60.01 59.66
C ASN A 467 -49.34 -59.01 59.79
N ASN A 468 -50.47 -59.41 59.15
CA ASN A 468 -51.86 -59.40 59.65
C ASN A 468 -52.79 -58.16 59.55
N ILE A 469 -54.09 -58.52 59.44
CA ILE A 469 -55.34 -57.82 59.82
C ILE A 469 -55.81 -56.70 58.85
N ILE A 470 -56.92 -56.84 58.11
CA ILE A 470 -58.38 -56.80 58.48
C ILE A 470 -58.87 -55.33 58.66
N ILE A 471 -59.96 -54.84 58.04
CA ILE A 471 -60.97 -55.39 57.10
C ILE A 471 -61.91 -54.27 56.54
N LEU A 472 -62.76 -54.56 55.52
CA LEU A 472 -63.87 -53.73 54.96
C LEU A 472 -63.46 -52.41 54.22
N ILE A 473 -64.06 -52.02 53.07
CA ILE A 473 -65.38 -51.36 52.84
C ILE A 473 -65.51 -50.06 53.65
N ILE A 474 -65.72 -48.87 53.08
CA ILE A 474 -66.41 -48.49 51.81
C ILE A 474 -65.43 -47.95 50.75
#